data_AF-A0A497EH23-F1
#
_entry.id   AF-A0A497EH23-F1
#
_cell.length_a   1.000
_cell.length_b   1.000
_cell.length_c   1.000
_cell.angle_alpha   90.00
_cell.angle_beta   90.00
_cell.angle_gamma   90.00
#
_symmetry.space_group_name_H-M   'P 1'
#
loop_
_entity.id
_entity.type
_entity.pdbx_description
1 polymer ?
#
loop_
_entity_poly.entity_id
_entity_poly.type
_entity_poly.pdbx_seq_one_letter_code
_entity_poly.pdbx_strand_id
1 'polypeptide(L)'
;MHSEKVWAEEAAEEGHITIYKGNTPLGVYHIDTILSTTDSKIVFEKLGIKDKHQQVQIKDAARAVKKELRKKEKEKKEKIEECAYLILENRPVELIYREDEKKLYFICFDEDGKLVQKSAIQIGEKIYVPPKSDLVKLGAVLIPQGVANYESEEKLLQEIQAFIHKYVDVSEDFEIFASYYVLLSYVYDRFNSIVYLRFLGDFGTGKSRALDVIGKLCYRPIILSGTVTPAPIYRLQGLYKGTLLIDEGDLKKSDATNDIIKILTCGFEKGKPVLRCDKNNPN
;
A
#
# COMPACT_ATOMS: atom_id res chain seq x y z
N MET A 1 4.83 56.38 30.05
CA MET A 1 5.41 55.02 30.04
C MET A 1 5.05 54.37 28.71
N HIS A 2 6.01 54.21 27.79
CA HIS A 2 5.79 53.36 26.62
C HIS A 2 5.64 51.92 27.11
N SER A 3 4.50 51.27 26.85
CA SER A 3 4.37 49.84 27.14
C SER A 3 5.32 49.09 26.20
N GLU A 4 6.22 48.31 26.79
CA GLU A 4 7.10 47.44 26.01
C GLU A 4 6.26 46.47 25.19
N LYS A 5 6.60 46.35 23.91
CA LYS A 5 5.85 45.53 22.95
C LYS A 5 6.07 44.04 23.27
N VAL A 6 4.99 43.31 23.47
CA VAL A 6 4.99 41.85 23.65
C VAL A 6 4.75 41.20 22.28
N TRP A 7 5.54 40.19 21.93
CA TRP A 7 5.45 39.48 20.64
C TRP A 7 5.93 38.03 20.80
N ALA A 8 5.75 37.19 19.78
CA ALA A 8 6.13 35.77 19.82
C ALA A 8 6.80 35.32 18.52
N GLU A 9 7.76 34.40 18.64
CA GLU A 9 8.47 33.74 17.53
C GLU A 9 8.46 32.22 17.72
N GLU A 10 8.68 31.49 16.63
CA GLU A 10 8.84 30.04 16.65
C GLU A 10 10.01 29.67 17.59
N ALA A 11 9.79 28.69 18.47
CA ALA A 11 10.84 28.16 19.31
C ALA A 11 11.69 27.13 18.54
N ALA A 12 12.90 26.84 19.01
CA ALA A 12 13.79 25.86 18.38
C ALA A 12 13.22 24.42 18.33
N GLU A 13 12.17 24.12 19.10
CA GLU A 13 11.46 22.83 19.12
C GLU A 13 10.16 22.90 18.32
N GLU A 14 9.99 22.01 17.33
CA GLU A 14 8.81 21.95 16.45
C GLU A 14 7.50 21.89 17.27
N GLY A 15 6.59 22.84 17.04
CA GLY A 15 5.29 22.91 17.73
C GLY A 15 5.21 23.88 18.92
N HIS A 16 6.28 24.62 19.22
CA HIS A 16 6.30 25.58 20.32
C HIS A 16 6.56 27.01 19.84
N ILE A 17 6.07 27.98 20.61
CA ILE A 17 6.41 29.39 20.44
C ILE A 17 7.05 29.94 21.72
N THR A 18 7.99 30.86 21.55
CA THR A 18 8.54 31.64 22.66
C THR A 18 7.84 32.99 22.69
N ILE A 19 7.28 33.37 23.84
CA ILE A 19 6.66 34.67 24.04
C ILE A 19 7.71 35.61 24.66
N TYR A 20 7.86 36.80 24.11
CA TYR A 20 8.82 37.82 24.53
C TYR A 20 8.13 39.09 25.01
N LYS A 21 8.79 39.80 25.92
CA LYS A 21 8.50 41.19 26.25
C LYS A 21 9.79 42.00 26.08
N GLY A 22 9.81 42.89 25.10
CA GLY A 22 11.07 43.50 24.66
C GLY A 22 12.04 42.43 24.14
N ASN A 23 13.24 42.35 24.74
CA ASN A 23 14.24 41.31 24.43
C ASN A 23 14.25 40.15 25.45
N THR A 24 13.30 40.13 26.41
CA THR A 24 13.28 39.15 27.49
C THR A 24 12.30 38.03 27.17
N PRO A 25 12.73 36.76 27.10
CA PRO A 25 11.82 35.62 26.94
C PRO A 25 10.99 35.42 28.22
N LEU A 26 9.68 35.38 28.06
CA LEU A 26 8.73 35.13 29.15
C LEU A 26 8.44 33.64 29.34
N GLY A 27 8.59 32.85 28.28
CA GLY A 27 8.43 31.39 28.34
C GLY A 27 8.16 30.76 26.97
N VAL A 28 8.31 29.44 26.92
CA VAL A 28 8.04 28.59 25.75
C VAL A 28 6.74 27.82 25.98
N TYR A 29 5.85 27.83 24.99
CA TYR A 29 4.51 27.23 25.10
C TYR A 29 4.16 26.44 23.84
N HIS A 30 3.49 25.30 24.03
CA HIS A 30 2.97 24.52 22.92
C HIS A 30 1.87 25.31 22.18
N ILE A 31 1.88 25.24 20.84
CA ILE A 31 0.97 26.02 19.99
C ILE A 31 -0.50 25.76 20.31
N ASP A 32 -0.87 24.51 20.62
CA ASP A 32 -2.27 24.17 20.92
C ASP A 32 -2.76 24.77 22.24
N THR A 33 -1.86 24.93 23.22
CA THR A 33 -2.17 25.63 24.48
C THR A 33 -2.46 27.11 24.24
N ILE A 34 -1.70 27.75 23.35
CA ILE A 34 -1.91 29.17 22.99
C ILE A 34 -3.16 29.37 22.13
N LEU A 35 -3.48 28.39 21.27
CA LEU A 35 -4.66 28.44 20.41
C LEU A 35 -5.95 28.08 21.16
N SER A 36 -5.88 27.28 22.22
CA SER A 36 -6.99 26.92 23.10
C SER A 36 -7.70 28.16 23.65
N THR A 37 -9.02 28.10 23.78
CA THR A 37 -9.83 29.19 24.34
C THR A 37 -9.68 29.30 25.86
N THR A 38 -9.45 28.16 26.52
CA THR A 38 -9.39 28.06 27.98
C THR A 38 -7.95 28.22 28.45
N ASP A 39 -7.03 27.45 27.88
CA ASP A 39 -5.65 27.39 28.38
C ASP A 39 -4.87 28.66 28.06
N SER A 40 -5.15 29.31 26.92
CA SER A 40 -4.49 30.56 26.56
C SER A 40 -4.79 31.67 27.57
N LYS A 41 -5.97 31.67 28.21
CA LYS A 41 -6.32 32.68 29.22
C LYS A 41 -5.43 32.56 30.45
N ILE A 42 -5.20 31.32 30.90
CA ILE A 42 -4.31 31.02 32.04
C ILE A 42 -2.88 31.46 31.72
N VAL A 43 -2.40 31.17 30.50
CA VAL A 43 -1.08 31.59 30.05
C VAL A 43 -0.95 33.12 30.01
N PHE A 44 -1.91 33.82 29.39
CA PHE A 44 -1.86 35.29 29.30
C PHE A 44 -1.99 35.97 30.67
N GLU A 45 -2.80 35.41 31.58
CA GLU A 45 -2.91 35.90 32.96
C GLU A 45 -1.60 35.73 33.72
N LYS A 46 -0.99 34.54 33.66
CA LYS A 46 0.32 34.25 34.29
C LYS A 46 1.43 35.17 33.76
N LEU A 47 1.38 35.53 32.48
CA LEU A 47 2.35 36.42 31.83
C LEU A 47 2.01 37.92 31.95
N GLY A 48 0.88 38.27 32.57
CA GLY A 48 0.44 39.66 32.73
C GLY A 48 -0.01 40.35 31.43
N ILE A 49 -0.34 39.58 30.39
CA ILE A 49 -0.72 40.08 29.06
C ILE A 49 -2.22 40.35 29.03
N LYS A 50 -2.63 41.57 29.40
CA LYS A 50 -4.05 41.98 29.45
C LYS A 50 -4.55 42.60 28.14
N ASP A 51 -3.63 43.09 27.30
CA ASP A 51 -3.95 43.77 26.05
C ASP A 51 -4.46 42.76 25.01
N LYS A 52 -5.70 42.96 24.54
CA LYS A 52 -6.33 42.05 23.56
C LYS A 52 -5.58 42.03 22.23
N HIS A 53 -4.97 43.13 21.81
CA HIS A 53 -4.23 43.19 20.56
C HIS A 53 -2.93 42.37 20.66
N GLN A 54 -2.21 42.43 21.78
CA GLN A 54 -1.05 41.57 22.04
C GLN A 54 -1.44 40.08 22.10
N GLN A 55 -2.57 39.75 22.74
CA GLN A 55 -3.08 38.38 22.76
C GLN A 55 -3.39 37.87 21.34
N VAL A 56 -4.01 38.70 20.49
CA VAL A 56 -4.30 38.36 19.09
C VAL A 56 -3.00 38.14 18.31
N GLN A 57 -1.99 39.01 18.46
CA GLN A 57 -0.70 38.86 17.79
C GLN A 57 0.01 37.55 18.16
N ILE A 58 0.00 37.17 19.44
CA ILE A 58 0.60 35.90 19.89
C ILE A 58 -0.18 34.71 19.31
N LYS A 59 -1.52 34.78 19.28
CA LYS A 59 -2.33 33.73 18.64
C LYS A 59 -2.10 33.65 17.14
N ASP A 60 -1.88 34.77 16.45
CA ASP A 60 -1.58 34.78 15.02
C ASP A 60 -0.20 34.19 14.72
N ALA A 61 0.81 34.47 15.56
CA ALA A 61 2.10 33.80 15.49
C ALA A 61 1.96 32.27 15.68
N ALA A 62 1.19 31.83 16.69
CA ALA A 62 0.89 30.41 16.89
C ALA A 62 0.18 29.77 15.69
N ARG A 63 -0.74 30.49 15.04
CA ARG A 63 -1.43 30.04 13.82
C ARG A 63 -0.47 29.90 12.64
N ALA A 64 0.48 30.82 12.49
CA ALA A 64 1.48 30.78 11.43
C ALA A 64 2.37 29.53 11.57
N VAL A 65 2.92 29.28 12.77
CA VAL A 65 3.70 28.07 13.07
C VAL A 65 2.88 26.80 12.82
N LYS A 66 1.62 26.76 13.28
CA LYS A 66 0.72 25.62 13.01
C LYS A 66 0.48 25.39 11.52
N LYS A 67 0.39 26.46 10.72
CA LYS A 67 0.22 26.38 9.27
C LYS A 67 1.47 25.83 8.59
N GLU A 68 2.66 26.25 9.01
CA GLU A 68 3.92 25.74 8.48
C GLU A 68 4.16 24.28 8.84
N LEU A 69 3.89 23.86 10.09
CA LEU A 69 3.97 22.45 10.48
C LEU A 69 3.02 21.58 9.65
N ARG A 70 1.77 22.01 9.46
CA ARG A 70 0.82 21.34 8.57
C ARG A 70 1.31 21.29 7.13
N LYS A 71 1.98 22.32 6.65
CA LYS A 71 2.57 22.36 5.30
C LYS A 71 3.71 21.34 5.19
N LYS A 72 4.65 21.32 6.14
CA LYS A 72 5.74 20.33 6.22
C LYS A 72 5.21 18.89 6.32
N GLU A 73 4.19 18.65 7.14
CA GLU A 73 3.52 17.34 7.23
C GLU A 73 2.87 16.92 5.91
N LYS A 74 2.23 17.87 5.22
CA LYS A 74 1.60 17.63 3.92
C LYS A 74 2.66 17.33 2.85
N GLU A 75 3.74 18.11 2.78
CA GLU A 75 4.88 17.87 1.89
C GLU A 75 5.53 16.51 2.17
N LYS A 76 5.69 16.13 3.44
CA LYS A 76 6.20 14.81 3.83
C LYS A 76 5.26 13.68 3.41
N LYS A 77 3.94 13.87 3.53
CA LYS A 77 2.95 12.89 3.03
C LYS A 77 2.93 12.80 1.51
N GLU A 78 3.10 13.90 0.79
CA GLU A 78 3.19 13.92 -0.67
C GLU A 78 4.45 13.19 -1.19
N LYS A 79 5.49 13.08 -0.35
CA LYS A 79 6.69 12.30 -0.64
C LYS A 79 6.55 10.80 -0.37
N ILE A 80 5.51 10.36 0.36
CA ILE A 80 5.29 8.94 0.66
C ILE A 80 4.42 8.31 -0.43
N GLU A 81 4.89 7.22 -1.03
CA GLU A 81 4.18 6.48 -2.07
C GLU A 81 3.99 5.03 -1.63
N GLU A 82 2.76 4.53 -1.67
CA GLU A 82 2.47 3.12 -1.39
C GLU A 82 2.65 2.28 -2.65
N CYS A 83 3.43 1.20 -2.57
CA CYS A 83 3.62 0.31 -3.70
C CYS A 83 3.81 -1.14 -3.25
N ALA A 84 3.29 -2.09 -4.03
CA ALA A 84 3.56 -3.50 -3.81
C ALA A 84 4.75 -4.02 -4.62
N TYR A 85 5.24 -3.27 -5.61
CA TYR A 85 6.31 -3.72 -6.48
C TYR A 85 7.19 -2.55 -6.89
N LEU A 86 8.49 -2.76 -6.84
CA LEU A 86 9.49 -1.77 -7.25
C LEU A 86 10.71 -2.50 -7.81
N ILE A 87 11.41 -1.85 -8.75
CA ILE A 87 12.73 -2.27 -9.21
C ILE A 87 13.74 -1.23 -8.74
N LEU A 88 14.74 -1.65 -7.98
CA LEU A 88 15.84 -0.81 -7.52
C LEU A 88 17.12 -1.29 -8.22
N GLU A 89 17.69 -0.48 -9.10
CA GLU A 89 18.95 -0.81 -9.79
C GLU A 89 18.92 -2.20 -10.47
N ASN A 90 17.84 -2.51 -11.18
CA ASN A 90 17.55 -3.82 -11.81
C ASN A 90 17.33 -4.99 -10.83
N ARG A 91 17.26 -4.75 -9.52
CA ARG A 91 16.89 -5.77 -8.52
C ARG A 91 15.42 -5.64 -8.16
N PRO A 92 14.64 -6.74 -8.21
CA PRO A 92 13.25 -6.70 -7.79
C PRO A 92 13.16 -6.48 -6.27
N VAL A 93 12.19 -5.67 -5.88
CA VAL A 93 11.76 -5.50 -4.50
C VAL A 93 10.39 -6.16 -4.37
N GLU A 94 10.34 -7.21 -3.56
CA GLU A 94 9.14 -8.01 -3.33
C GLU A 94 8.50 -7.70 -1.98
N LEU A 95 7.23 -8.07 -1.82
CA LEU A 95 6.55 -8.00 -0.53
C LEU A 95 6.68 -9.30 0.23
N ILE A 96 6.85 -9.19 1.54
CA ILE A 96 6.63 -10.27 2.48
C ILE A 96 5.65 -9.84 3.57
N TYR A 97 4.91 -10.81 4.11
CA TYR A 97 3.96 -10.59 5.19
C TYR A 97 4.40 -11.35 6.45
N ARG A 98 4.58 -10.61 7.54
CA ARG A 98 4.95 -11.15 8.86
C ARG A 98 3.69 -11.30 9.70
N GLU A 99 3.23 -12.53 9.89
CA GLU A 99 1.98 -12.85 10.58
C GLU A 99 2.03 -12.47 12.07
N ASP A 100 3.19 -12.67 12.70
CA ASP A 100 3.48 -12.29 14.09
C ASP A 100 3.31 -10.79 14.34
N GLU A 101 3.66 -9.97 13.36
CA GLU A 101 3.54 -8.51 13.41
C GLU A 101 2.28 -7.97 12.72
N LYS A 102 1.55 -8.83 11.99
CA LYS A 102 0.45 -8.47 11.08
C LYS A 102 0.80 -7.33 10.12
N LYS A 103 2.01 -7.38 9.57
CA LYS A 103 2.60 -6.26 8.83
C LYS A 103 3.35 -6.70 7.56
N LEU A 104 3.24 -5.85 6.54
CA LEU A 104 3.98 -5.98 5.29
C LEU A 104 5.35 -5.32 5.38
N TYR A 105 6.32 -5.97 4.74
CA TYR A 105 7.67 -5.48 4.55
C TYR A 105 8.09 -5.66 3.09
N PHE A 106 9.07 -4.87 2.68
CA PHE A 106 9.84 -5.16 1.48
C PHE A 106 10.94 -6.16 1.79
N ILE A 107 11.24 -7.01 0.81
CA ILE A 107 12.43 -7.85 0.77
C ILE A 107 13.17 -7.61 -0.54
N CYS A 108 14.47 -7.38 -0.46
CA CYS A 108 15.32 -7.13 -1.62
C CYS A 108 16.77 -7.50 -1.34
N PHE A 109 17.58 -7.58 -2.40
CA PHE A 109 19.03 -7.71 -2.27
C PHE A 109 19.69 -6.33 -2.11
N ASP A 110 20.55 -6.17 -1.12
CA ASP A 110 21.44 -5.01 -1.01
C ASP A 110 22.56 -5.05 -2.06
N GLU A 111 23.45 -4.05 -2.04
CA GLU A 111 24.57 -3.91 -2.97
C GLU A 111 25.59 -5.06 -2.85
N ASP A 112 25.69 -5.67 -1.67
CA ASP A 112 26.56 -6.82 -1.40
C ASP A 112 25.88 -8.15 -1.78
N GLY A 113 24.66 -8.12 -2.32
CA GLY A 113 23.88 -9.31 -2.67
C GLY A 113 23.28 -10.04 -1.46
N LYS A 114 23.16 -9.39 -0.30
CA LYS A 114 22.49 -9.95 0.88
C LYS A 114 21.02 -9.58 0.89
N LEU A 115 20.21 -10.54 1.33
CA LEU A 115 18.77 -10.33 1.46
C LEU A 115 18.46 -9.46 2.69
N VAL A 116 17.75 -8.36 2.48
CA VAL A 116 17.40 -7.38 3.52
C VAL A 116 15.90 -7.13 3.55
N GLN A 117 15.36 -7.08 4.77
CA GLN A 117 13.97 -6.69 5.03
C GLN A 117 13.91 -5.18 5.33
N LYS A 118 13.00 -4.45 4.68
CA LYS A 118 12.83 -3.00 4.86
C LYS A 118 11.37 -2.61 5.05
N SER A 119 11.10 -1.69 5.98
CA SER A 119 9.77 -1.11 6.19
C SER A 119 9.48 0.07 5.24
N ALA A 120 10.52 0.65 4.65
CA ALA A 120 10.44 1.72 3.66
C ALA A 120 11.72 1.71 2.80
N ILE A 121 11.62 2.22 1.57
CA ILE A 121 12.75 2.43 0.67
C ILE A 121 12.71 3.87 0.17
N GLN A 122 13.81 4.61 0.35
CA GLN A 122 13.93 5.97 -0.15
C GLN A 122 14.62 5.98 -1.51
N ILE A 123 14.03 6.68 -2.48
CA ILE A 123 14.60 6.90 -3.82
C ILE A 123 14.46 8.38 -4.15
N GLY A 124 15.58 9.10 -4.15
CA GLY A 124 15.58 10.56 -4.24
C GLY A 124 14.77 11.19 -3.10
N GLU A 125 13.78 12.00 -3.46
CA GLU A 125 12.88 12.64 -2.49
C GLU A 125 11.68 11.79 -2.09
N LYS A 126 11.43 10.66 -2.78
CA LYS A 126 10.29 9.80 -2.52
C LYS A 126 10.63 8.70 -1.52
N ILE A 127 9.66 8.38 -0.67
CA ILE A 127 9.73 7.28 0.30
C ILE A 127 8.65 6.27 -0.06
N TYR A 128 9.06 5.11 -0.55
CA TYR A 128 8.18 4.00 -0.86
C TYR A 128 7.92 3.17 0.39
N VAL A 129 6.66 2.84 0.63
CA VAL A 129 6.24 1.98 1.74
C VAL A 129 5.32 0.85 1.25
N PRO A 130 5.32 -0.32 1.91
CA PRO A 130 4.35 -1.36 1.59
C PRO A 130 2.91 -0.84 1.75
N PRO A 131 1.96 -1.32 0.93
CA PRO A 131 0.60 -0.80 0.93
C PRO A 131 -0.11 -1.07 2.26
N LYS A 132 -0.89 -0.09 2.71
CA LYS A 132 -1.77 -0.29 3.86
C LYS A 132 -3.06 -0.95 3.39
N SER A 133 -3.06 -2.28 3.41
CA SER A 133 -4.21 -3.04 2.93
C SER A 133 -4.65 -4.10 3.92
N ASP A 134 -5.89 -3.97 4.40
CA ASP A 134 -6.52 -5.02 5.19
C ASP A 134 -6.81 -6.27 4.35
N LEU A 135 -6.69 -6.20 3.02
CA LEU A 135 -6.95 -7.34 2.14
C LEU A 135 -5.92 -8.47 2.30
N VAL A 136 -4.68 -8.13 2.64
CA VAL A 136 -3.68 -9.16 2.98
C VAL A 136 -4.06 -9.82 4.31
N LYS A 137 -4.45 -9.02 5.32
CA LYS A 137 -4.89 -9.55 6.63
C LYS A 137 -6.16 -10.41 6.52
N LEU A 138 -7.07 -10.05 5.62
CA LEU A 138 -8.31 -10.80 5.34
C LEU A 138 -8.07 -12.04 4.46
N GLY A 139 -6.85 -12.27 3.97
CA GLY A 139 -6.52 -13.39 3.09
C GLY A 139 -7.04 -13.25 1.66
N ALA A 140 -7.54 -12.08 1.27
CA ALA A 140 -7.98 -11.80 -0.10
C ALA A 140 -6.80 -11.59 -1.05
N VAL A 141 -5.65 -11.15 -0.54
CA VAL A 141 -4.38 -11.10 -1.28
C VAL A 141 -3.34 -11.89 -0.51
N LEU A 142 -2.80 -12.95 -1.11
CA LEU A 142 -1.77 -13.75 -0.47
C LEU A 142 -0.38 -13.22 -0.82
N ILE A 143 0.44 -13.04 0.22
CA ILE A 143 1.81 -12.55 0.14
C ILE A 143 2.70 -13.56 0.88
N PRO A 144 3.87 -13.93 0.33
CA PRO A 144 4.76 -14.90 0.97
C PRO A 144 5.28 -14.38 2.32
N GLN A 145 5.66 -15.29 3.21
CA GLN A 145 6.21 -14.94 4.53
C GLN A 145 7.71 -14.61 4.49
N GLY A 146 8.41 -15.05 3.42
CA GLY A 146 9.85 -14.93 3.29
C GLY A 146 10.36 -15.57 2.00
N VAL A 147 11.67 -15.73 1.94
CA VAL A 147 12.38 -16.39 0.83
C VAL A 147 12.90 -17.74 1.32
N ALA A 148 12.82 -18.75 0.46
CA ALA A 148 13.39 -20.07 0.70
C ALA A 148 14.28 -20.46 -0.49
N ASN A 149 15.37 -21.18 -0.20
CA ASN A 149 16.19 -21.77 -1.26
C ASN A 149 15.46 -22.99 -1.84
N TYR A 150 15.28 -23.01 -3.15
CA TYR A 150 14.60 -24.08 -3.89
C TYR A 150 15.57 -25.01 -4.63
N GLU A 151 16.88 -24.84 -4.43
CA GLU A 151 18.00 -25.61 -5.01
C GLU A 151 18.15 -25.50 -6.54
N SER A 152 17.10 -25.78 -7.32
CA SER A 152 17.09 -25.71 -8.78
C SER A 152 15.67 -25.51 -9.31
N GLU A 153 15.51 -24.93 -10.50
CA GLU A 153 14.23 -24.76 -11.17
C GLU A 153 13.50 -26.10 -11.36
N GLU A 154 14.23 -27.17 -11.67
CA GLU A 154 13.67 -28.52 -11.82
C GLU A 154 13.07 -29.03 -10.50
N LYS A 155 13.76 -28.82 -9.38
CA LYS A 155 13.25 -29.23 -8.06
C LYS A 155 12.02 -28.43 -7.67
N LEU A 156 12.03 -27.11 -7.90
CA LEU A 156 10.86 -26.27 -7.66
C LEU A 156 9.66 -26.73 -8.47
N LEU A 157 9.85 -27.06 -9.75
CA LEU A 157 8.79 -27.58 -10.62
C LEU A 157 8.24 -28.91 -10.09
N GLN A 158 9.11 -29.83 -9.66
CA GLN A 158 8.69 -31.12 -9.07
C GLN A 158 7.90 -30.91 -7.77
N GLU A 159 8.30 -29.98 -6.91
CA GLU A 159 7.58 -29.65 -5.67
C GLU A 159 6.19 -29.06 -5.95
N ILE A 160 6.10 -28.16 -6.93
CA ILE A 160 4.82 -27.61 -7.42
C ILE A 160 3.93 -28.73 -7.93
N GLN A 161 4.46 -29.59 -8.80
CA GLN A 161 3.72 -30.69 -9.41
C GLN A 161 3.21 -31.68 -8.35
N ALA A 162 4.09 -32.10 -7.42
CA ALA A 162 3.73 -32.99 -6.32
C ALA A 162 2.67 -32.38 -5.40
N PHE A 163 2.70 -31.06 -5.18
CA PHE A 163 1.67 -30.36 -4.42
C PHE A 163 0.33 -30.39 -5.15
N ILE A 164 0.30 -30.11 -6.45
CA ILE A 164 -0.93 -30.18 -7.27
C ILE A 164 -1.49 -31.61 -7.23
N HIS A 165 -0.66 -32.61 -7.51
CA HIS A 165 -1.02 -34.04 -7.50
C HIS A 165 -1.70 -34.47 -6.19
N LYS A 166 -1.19 -33.99 -5.06
CA LYS A 166 -1.71 -34.33 -3.74
C LYS A 166 -3.12 -33.82 -3.48
N TYR A 167 -3.52 -32.69 -4.09
CA TYR A 167 -4.75 -31.98 -3.74
C TYR A 167 -5.77 -31.85 -4.88
N VAL A 168 -5.38 -32.18 -6.12
CA VAL A 168 -6.20 -32.04 -7.33
C VAL A 168 -6.05 -33.28 -8.19
N ASP A 169 -7.19 -33.91 -8.50
CA ASP A 169 -7.25 -35.05 -9.42
C ASP A 169 -7.51 -34.56 -10.85
N VAL A 170 -6.46 -34.55 -11.68
CA VAL A 170 -6.43 -34.09 -13.07
C VAL A 170 -5.57 -35.01 -13.91
N SER A 171 -5.67 -34.93 -15.23
CA SER A 171 -4.76 -35.68 -16.10
C SER A 171 -3.31 -35.21 -15.91
N GLU A 172 -2.36 -36.12 -16.10
CA GLU A 172 -0.92 -35.86 -16.00
C GLU A 172 -0.50 -34.68 -16.90
N ASP A 173 -0.98 -34.64 -18.15
CA ASP A 173 -0.73 -33.52 -19.07
C ASP A 173 -1.18 -32.17 -18.52
N PHE A 174 -2.34 -32.14 -17.85
CA PHE A 174 -2.88 -30.90 -17.28
C PHE A 174 -2.11 -30.50 -16.02
N GLU A 175 -1.69 -31.47 -15.21
CA GLU A 175 -0.85 -31.26 -14.03
C GLU A 175 0.50 -30.62 -14.40
N ILE A 176 1.15 -31.15 -15.45
CA ILE A 176 2.38 -30.58 -16.01
C ILE A 176 2.11 -29.14 -16.49
N PHE A 177 1.06 -28.94 -17.29
CA PHE A 177 0.70 -27.61 -17.78
C PHE A 177 0.45 -26.60 -16.65
N ALA A 178 -0.32 -26.99 -15.62
CA ALA A 178 -0.62 -26.16 -14.47
C ALA A 178 0.65 -25.80 -13.68
N SER A 179 1.59 -26.73 -13.56
CA SER A 179 2.87 -26.50 -12.88
C SER A 179 3.71 -25.43 -13.59
N TYR A 180 3.78 -25.48 -14.93
CA TYR A 180 4.42 -24.43 -15.72
C TYR A 180 3.65 -23.10 -15.68
N TYR A 181 2.32 -23.13 -15.62
CA TYR A 181 1.50 -21.93 -15.47
C TYR A 181 1.80 -21.20 -14.15
N VAL A 182 2.03 -21.93 -13.06
CA VAL A 182 2.48 -21.36 -11.79
C VAL A 182 3.79 -20.59 -12.01
N LEU A 183 4.82 -21.20 -12.62
CA LEU A 183 6.09 -20.51 -12.89
C LEU A 183 5.91 -19.29 -13.81
N LEU A 184 5.11 -19.42 -14.87
CA LEU A 184 4.77 -18.33 -15.79
C LEU A 184 4.24 -17.11 -15.03
N SER A 185 3.39 -17.33 -14.02
CA SER A 185 2.79 -16.22 -13.25
C SER A 185 3.81 -15.36 -12.52
N TYR A 186 5.01 -15.86 -12.19
CA TYR A 186 6.08 -15.09 -11.55
C TYR A 186 6.91 -14.25 -12.53
N VAL A 187 6.89 -14.60 -13.82
CA VAL A 187 7.64 -13.91 -14.88
C VAL A 187 6.72 -13.36 -15.97
N TYR A 188 5.43 -13.25 -15.67
CA TYR A 188 4.39 -12.88 -16.64
C TYR A 188 4.66 -11.51 -17.29
N ASP A 189 5.33 -10.62 -16.56
CA ASP A 189 5.71 -9.28 -17.01
C ASP A 189 6.86 -9.28 -18.02
N ARG A 190 7.45 -10.44 -18.35
CA ARG A 190 8.39 -10.63 -19.46
C ARG A 190 7.72 -10.95 -20.78
N PHE A 191 6.43 -11.27 -20.76
CA PHE A 191 5.67 -11.64 -21.96
C PHE A 191 4.84 -10.45 -22.47
N ASN A 192 4.61 -10.40 -23.78
CA ASN A 192 3.69 -9.41 -24.36
C ASN A 192 2.23 -9.85 -24.20
N SER A 193 1.99 -11.15 -24.26
CA SER A 193 0.67 -11.74 -24.10
C SER A 193 0.75 -12.94 -23.17
N ILE A 194 -0.30 -13.15 -22.39
CA ILE A 194 -0.43 -14.28 -21.47
C ILE A 194 -1.70 -15.08 -21.76
N VAL A 195 -1.68 -16.36 -21.41
CA VAL A 195 -2.85 -17.22 -21.42
C VAL A 195 -3.55 -17.17 -20.05
N TYR A 196 -4.85 -17.47 -20.01
CA TYR A 196 -5.59 -17.63 -18.76
C TYR A 196 -5.93 -19.10 -18.54
N LEU A 197 -5.57 -19.61 -17.36
CA LEU A 197 -5.91 -20.96 -16.96
C LEU A 197 -7.39 -21.03 -16.54
N ARG A 198 -8.17 -21.86 -17.25
CA ARG A 198 -9.59 -22.06 -16.99
C ARG A 198 -9.88 -23.54 -16.71
N PHE A 199 -10.53 -23.81 -15.59
CA PHE A 199 -11.01 -25.14 -15.24
C PHE A 199 -12.42 -25.35 -15.79
N LEU A 200 -12.61 -26.42 -16.60
CA LEU A 200 -13.88 -26.79 -17.20
C LEU A 200 -14.32 -28.17 -16.71
N GLY A 201 -15.61 -28.35 -16.48
CA GLY A 201 -16.18 -29.60 -15.97
C GLY A 201 -17.53 -29.39 -15.31
N ASP A 202 -18.23 -30.48 -15.01
CA ASP A 202 -19.57 -30.45 -14.41
C ASP A 202 -19.56 -30.03 -12.94
N PHE A 203 -20.73 -29.72 -12.39
CA PHE A 203 -20.85 -29.40 -10.97
C PHE A 203 -20.34 -30.58 -10.11
N GLY A 204 -19.55 -30.28 -9.08
CA GLY A 204 -18.98 -31.30 -8.18
C GLY A 204 -17.67 -31.94 -8.65
N THR A 205 -17.10 -31.57 -9.80
CA THR A 205 -15.85 -32.15 -10.32
C THR A 205 -14.56 -31.49 -9.80
N GLY A 206 -14.59 -30.84 -8.64
CA GLY A 206 -13.39 -30.28 -8.00
C GLY A 206 -12.82 -28.98 -8.60
N LYS A 207 -13.52 -28.29 -9.52
CA LYS A 207 -13.02 -27.03 -10.14
C LYS A 207 -12.62 -25.94 -9.13
N SER A 208 -13.47 -25.67 -8.13
CA SER A 208 -13.14 -24.66 -7.11
C SER A 208 -11.94 -25.08 -6.25
N ARG A 209 -11.76 -26.39 -6.03
CA ARG A 209 -10.54 -26.94 -5.38
C ARG A 209 -9.32 -26.73 -6.27
N ALA A 210 -9.41 -27.00 -7.57
CA ALA A 210 -8.31 -26.79 -8.51
C ALA A 210 -7.91 -25.32 -8.62
N LEU A 211 -8.90 -24.41 -8.70
CA LEU A 211 -8.68 -22.96 -8.67
C LEU A 211 -7.97 -22.53 -7.39
N ASP A 212 -8.41 -23.03 -6.23
CA ASP A 212 -7.82 -22.70 -4.94
C ASP A 212 -6.37 -23.21 -4.83
N VAL A 213 -6.14 -24.49 -5.14
CA VAL A 213 -4.82 -25.13 -5.01
C VAL A 213 -3.81 -24.51 -5.97
N ILE A 214 -4.12 -24.51 -7.27
CA ILE A 214 -3.18 -24.04 -8.31
C ILE A 214 -3.07 -22.52 -8.26
N GLY A 215 -4.21 -21.83 -8.09
CA GLY A 215 -4.23 -20.37 -8.05
C GLY A 215 -3.45 -19.80 -6.86
N LYS A 216 -3.48 -20.45 -5.69
CA LYS A 216 -2.72 -19.98 -4.51
C LYS A 216 -1.20 -20.17 -4.63
N LEU A 217 -0.74 -21.01 -5.55
CA LEU A 217 0.69 -21.13 -5.88
C LEU A 217 1.16 -20.00 -6.81
N CYS A 218 0.25 -19.41 -7.58
CA CYS A 218 0.57 -18.36 -8.55
C CYS A 218 1.08 -17.09 -7.85
N TYR A 219 1.73 -16.22 -8.61
CA TYR A 219 2.27 -14.96 -8.10
C TYR A 219 1.16 -14.05 -7.57
N ARG A 220 1.30 -13.68 -6.28
CA ARG A 220 0.42 -12.79 -5.51
C ARG A 220 -1.07 -13.07 -5.78
N PRO A 221 -1.60 -14.23 -5.37
CA PRO A 221 -2.98 -14.61 -5.60
C PRO A 221 -3.94 -13.55 -5.03
N ILE A 222 -4.87 -13.09 -5.86
CA ILE A 222 -5.94 -12.15 -5.49
C ILE A 222 -7.26 -12.91 -5.63
N ILE A 223 -7.82 -13.29 -4.49
CA ILE A 223 -9.06 -14.07 -4.40
C ILE A 223 -10.24 -13.12 -4.55
N LEU A 224 -11.02 -13.31 -5.61
CA LEU A 224 -12.26 -12.57 -5.84
C LEU A 224 -13.42 -13.48 -5.43
N SER A 225 -13.97 -13.25 -4.23
CA SER A 225 -15.17 -13.94 -3.75
C SER A 225 -16.39 -13.01 -3.76
N GLY A 226 -17.50 -13.46 -4.34
CA GLY A 226 -18.80 -12.77 -4.33
C GLY A 226 -18.97 -11.69 -5.39
N THR A 227 -20.01 -10.85 -5.23
CA THR A 227 -20.38 -9.75 -6.16
C THR A 227 -19.38 -8.59 -6.08
N VAL A 228 -18.16 -8.79 -6.59
CA VAL A 228 -17.14 -7.74 -6.62
C VAL A 228 -17.45 -6.78 -7.77
N THR A 229 -17.65 -5.49 -7.44
CA THR A 229 -17.74 -4.48 -8.49
C THR A 229 -16.38 -4.32 -9.19
N PRO A 230 -16.34 -3.88 -10.44
CA PRO A 230 -15.09 -3.85 -11.21
C PRO A 230 -14.01 -2.93 -10.64
N ALA A 231 -14.40 -1.81 -10.01
CA ALA A 231 -13.47 -0.78 -9.53
C ALA A 231 -12.46 -1.30 -8.48
N PRO A 232 -12.87 -2.11 -7.49
CA PRO A 232 -11.95 -2.90 -6.67
C PRO A 232 -10.93 -3.72 -7.47
N ILE A 233 -11.35 -4.45 -8.51
CA ILE A 233 -10.46 -5.34 -9.28
C ILE A 233 -9.31 -4.54 -9.93
N TYR A 234 -9.62 -3.42 -10.58
CA TYR A 234 -8.59 -2.56 -11.19
C TYR A 234 -7.62 -1.98 -10.17
N ARG A 235 -8.11 -1.57 -8.99
CA ARG A 235 -7.25 -1.07 -7.91
C ARG A 235 -6.31 -2.15 -7.39
N LEU A 236 -6.80 -3.38 -7.22
CA LEU A 236 -5.98 -4.51 -6.79
C LEU A 236 -4.94 -4.90 -7.83
N GLN A 237 -5.34 -4.96 -9.10
CA GLN A 237 -4.42 -5.22 -10.20
C GLN A 237 -3.35 -4.12 -10.34
N GLY A 238 -3.74 -2.85 -10.27
CA GLY A 238 -2.80 -1.73 -10.33
C GLY A 238 -1.80 -1.72 -9.17
N LEU A 239 -2.26 -2.09 -7.97
CA LEU A 239 -1.43 -2.09 -6.78
C LEU A 239 -0.53 -3.33 -6.69
N TYR A 240 -1.11 -4.53 -6.69
CA TYR A 240 -0.41 -5.78 -6.42
C TYR A 240 0.17 -6.44 -7.64
N LYS A 241 -0.45 -6.20 -8.81
CA LYS A 241 -0.09 -6.82 -10.09
C LYS A 241 0.01 -8.35 -10.01
N GLY A 242 -0.92 -8.95 -9.27
CA GLY A 242 -0.96 -10.39 -8.98
C GLY A 242 -1.94 -11.18 -9.86
N THR A 243 -2.09 -12.46 -9.55
CA THR A 243 -2.97 -13.37 -10.29
C THR A 243 -4.41 -13.31 -9.76
N LEU A 244 -5.40 -13.00 -10.61
CA LEU A 244 -6.81 -13.03 -10.20
C LEU A 244 -7.33 -14.48 -10.15
N LEU A 245 -7.95 -14.84 -9.03
CA LEU A 245 -8.66 -16.10 -8.84
C LEU A 245 -10.16 -15.80 -8.86
N ILE A 246 -10.84 -16.25 -9.92
CA ILE A 246 -12.25 -15.97 -10.19
C ILE A 246 -13.02 -17.29 -10.26
N ASP A 247 -13.99 -17.50 -9.37
CA ASP A 247 -14.91 -18.63 -9.45
C ASP A 247 -16.09 -18.31 -10.40
N GLU A 248 -16.45 -19.26 -11.27
CA GLU A 248 -17.56 -19.12 -12.23
C GLU A 248 -18.92 -18.92 -11.54
N GLY A 249 -19.07 -19.46 -10.33
CA GLY A 249 -20.27 -19.25 -9.50
C GLY A 249 -20.54 -17.76 -9.19
N ASP A 250 -19.48 -16.96 -9.05
CA ASP A 250 -19.56 -15.53 -8.77
C ASP A 250 -19.85 -14.70 -10.02
N LEU A 251 -19.44 -15.20 -11.20
CA LEU A 251 -19.73 -14.57 -12.48
C LEU A 251 -21.24 -14.62 -12.79
N LYS A 252 -21.87 -15.79 -12.69
CA LYS A 252 -23.26 -15.99 -13.17
C LYS A 252 -24.33 -15.19 -12.42
N LYS A 253 -24.01 -14.58 -11.28
CA LYS A 253 -24.96 -13.86 -10.42
C LYS A 253 -24.77 -12.34 -10.38
N SER A 254 -23.83 -11.78 -11.17
CA SER A 254 -23.48 -10.36 -11.07
C SER A 254 -23.62 -9.57 -12.37
N ASP A 255 -24.09 -8.33 -12.25
CA ASP A 255 -24.01 -7.30 -13.30
C ASP A 255 -22.55 -6.99 -13.72
N ALA A 256 -21.57 -7.45 -12.93
CA ALA A 256 -20.13 -7.27 -13.15
C ALA A 256 -19.53 -8.22 -14.21
N THR A 257 -20.29 -9.22 -14.69
CA THR A 257 -19.83 -10.20 -15.70
C THR A 257 -19.23 -9.53 -16.92
N ASN A 258 -19.92 -8.53 -17.48
CA ASN A 258 -19.47 -7.82 -18.69
C ASN A 258 -18.17 -7.06 -18.47
N ASP A 259 -17.94 -6.52 -17.27
CA ASP A 259 -16.71 -5.83 -16.94
C ASP A 259 -15.55 -6.80 -16.74
N ILE A 260 -15.79 -7.98 -16.14
CA ILE A 260 -14.76 -9.02 -16.02
C ILE A 260 -14.37 -9.56 -17.39
N ILE A 261 -15.33 -9.78 -18.28
CA ILE A 261 -15.05 -10.17 -19.68
C ILE A 261 -14.18 -9.10 -20.36
N LYS A 262 -14.45 -7.80 -20.14
CA LYS A 262 -13.61 -6.71 -20.67
C LYS A 262 -12.20 -6.72 -20.08
N ILE A 263 -12.07 -6.94 -18.77
CA ILE A 263 -10.76 -7.07 -18.11
C ILE A 263 -9.94 -8.17 -18.76
N LEU A 264 -10.53 -9.36 -18.96
CA LEU A 264 -9.83 -10.49 -19.56
C LEU A 264 -9.51 -10.23 -21.05
N THR A 265 -10.47 -9.71 -21.81
CA THR A 265 -10.30 -9.47 -23.25
C THR A 265 -9.27 -8.37 -23.56
N CYS A 266 -9.17 -7.35 -22.71
CA CYS A 266 -8.19 -6.28 -22.88
C CYS A 266 -6.87 -6.56 -22.18
N GLY A 267 -6.89 -7.29 -21.06
CA GLY A 267 -5.75 -7.46 -20.17
C GLY A 267 -4.78 -8.59 -20.54
N PHE A 268 -5.10 -9.41 -21.54
CA PHE A 268 -4.22 -10.52 -21.92
C PHE A 268 -2.95 -10.06 -22.65
N GLU A 269 -2.94 -8.83 -23.19
CA GLU A 269 -1.83 -8.27 -23.96
C GLU A 269 -1.42 -6.88 -23.44
N LYS A 270 -0.12 -6.62 -23.40
CA LYS A 270 0.43 -5.31 -22.99
C LYS A 270 0.00 -4.20 -23.94
N GLY A 271 -0.12 -2.98 -23.40
CA GLY A 271 -0.37 -1.78 -24.19
C GLY A 271 -1.84 -1.56 -24.60
N LYS A 272 -2.77 -2.35 -24.05
CA LYS A 272 -4.22 -2.19 -24.25
C LYS A 272 -4.90 -1.68 -22.97
N PRO A 273 -4.68 -0.41 -22.56
CA PRO A 273 -5.25 0.11 -21.32
C PRO A 273 -6.78 0.17 -21.40
N VAL A 274 -7.44 -0.22 -20.31
CA VAL A 274 -8.88 0.01 -20.16
C VAL A 274 -9.09 1.39 -19.52
N LEU A 275 -9.56 2.36 -20.31
CA LEU A 275 -9.86 3.70 -19.83
C LEU A 275 -11.09 3.67 -18.90
N ARG A 276 -10.98 4.32 -17.74
CA ARG A 276 -12.07 4.46 -16.76
C ARG A 276 -12.09 5.90 -16.27
N CYS A 277 -13.28 6.50 -16.25
CA CYS A 277 -13.47 7.77 -15.55
C CYS A 277 -13.61 7.50 -14.06
N ASP A 278 -12.72 8.06 -13.25
CA ASP A 278 -12.94 8.12 -11.80
C ASP A 278 -13.98 9.21 -11.52
N LYS A 279 -15.14 8.83 -10.94
CA LYS A 279 -16.18 9.81 -10.57
C LYS A 279 -15.68 10.83 -9.53
N ASN A 280 -14.63 10.51 -8.79
CA ASN A 280 -14.04 11.40 -7.78
C ASN A 280 -12.80 12.15 -8.27
N ASN A 281 -12.30 11.85 -9.48
CA ASN A 281 -11.19 12.58 -10.09
C ASN A 281 -11.34 12.56 -11.63
N PRO A 282 -12.12 13.49 -12.21
CA PRO A 282 -12.51 13.47 -13.62
C PRO A 282 -11.40 13.91 -14.60
N ASN A 283 -10.12 13.85 -14.21
CA ASN A 283 -8.98 14.25 -15.04
C ASN A 283 -8.28 13.04 -15.66
#